data_AF-A0A919X8J9-F1
#
_entry.id   AF-A0A919X8J9-F1
#
_cell.length_a   1.000
_cell.length_b   1.000
_cell.length_c   1.000
_cell.angle_alpha   90.00
_cell.angle_beta   90.00
_cell.angle_gamma   90.00
#
_symmetry.space_group_name_H-M   'P 1'
#
loop_
_entity.id
_entity.type
_entity.pdbx_description
1 polymer ?
#
loop_
_entity_poly.entity_id
_entity_poly.type
_entity_poly.pdbx_seq_one_letter_code
_entity_poly.pdbx_strand_id
1 'polypeptide(L)'
;MDIEAKDDNGKWNLSPQLKTSTSYRTLDIDDDTIELLKNHKKQQEKGKMKCSPDYEENNLVCCTSTCGVIRPTYLRTVFNRTIEKSGVK
;
A
#
# COMPACT_ATOMS: atom_id res chain seq x y z
N MET A 1 -7.15 -7.32 -24.11
CA MET A 1 -5.82 -7.42 -23.48
C MET A 1 -6.07 -8.02 -22.12
N ASP A 2 -5.75 -9.31 -21.95
CA ASP A 2 -6.20 -10.11 -20.81
C ASP A 2 -5.53 -9.65 -19.51
N ILE A 3 -6.34 -9.17 -18.55
CA ILE A 3 -5.88 -8.55 -17.29
C ILE A 3 -5.59 -9.62 -16.21
N GLU A 4 -5.54 -10.89 -16.58
CA GLU A 4 -5.39 -12.03 -15.67
C GLU A 4 -4.34 -13.04 -16.15
N ALA A 5 -3.18 -12.56 -16.58
CA ALA A 5 -2.04 -13.43 -16.75
C ALA A 5 -1.37 -13.63 -15.39
N LYS A 6 -1.42 -14.86 -14.86
CA LYS A 6 -0.44 -15.32 -13.86
C LYS A 6 0.95 -15.17 -14.49
N ASP A 7 1.95 -14.77 -13.71
CA ASP A 7 3.33 -14.87 -14.20
C ASP A 7 3.69 -16.33 -14.51
N ASP A 8 4.87 -16.54 -15.12
CA ASP A 8 5.37 -17.87 -15.48
C ASP A 8 5.43 -18.86 -14.29
N ASN A 9 5.32 -18.35 -13.06
CA ASN A 9 5.31 -19.11 -11.81
C ASN A 9 3.89 -19.29 -11.21
N GLY A 10 2.84 -18.91 -11.93
CA GLY A 10 1.45 -19.08 -11.48
C GLY A 10 0.99 -18.05 -10.44
N LYS A 11 1.75 -16.97 -10.20
CA LYS A 11 1.48 -15.97 -9.17
C LYS A 11 0.68 -14.80 -9.74
N TRP A 12 -0.26 -14.31 -8.93
CA TRP A 12 -1.02 -13.10 -9.22
C TRP A 12 -0.19 -11.86 -8.85
N ASN A 13 0.07 -11.00 -9.83
CA ASN A 13 0.73 -9.72 -9.61
C ASN A 13 -0.32 -8.61 -9.44
N LEU A 14 -0.11 -7.72 -8.47
CA LEU A 14 -0.93 -6.51 -8.38
C LEU A 14 -0.61 -5.64 -9.59
N SER A 15 -1.62 -5.41 -10.42
CA SER A 15 -1.54 -4.47 -11.54
C SER A 15 -2.23 -3.16 -11.15
N PRO A 16 -1.66 -2.01 -11.52
CA PRO A 16 -2.35 -0.72 -11.41
C PRO A 16 -3.50 -0.59 -12.43
N GLN A 17 -3.62 -1.51 -13.39
CA GLN A 17 -4.72 -1.54 -14.35
C GLN A 17 -5.95 -2.23 -13.77
N LEU A 18 -7.07 -1.51 -13.76
CA LEU A 18 -8.37 -2.07 -13.41
C LEU A 18 -8.95 -2.90 -14.56
N LYS A 19 -9.73 -3.92 -14.20
CA LYS A 19 -10.44 -4.79 -15.17
C LYS A 19 -11.40 -4.00 -16.06
N THR A 20 -12.01 -2.94 -15.52
CA THR A 20 -12.95 -2.09 -16.25
C THR A 20 -12.60 -0.62 -16.08
N SER A 21 -12.77 0.17 -17.13
CA SER A 21 -12.56 1.62 -17.11
C SER A 21 -13.50 2.33 -16.14
N THR A 22 -14.70 1.78 -15.93
CA THR A 22 -15.71 2.31 -15.02
C THR A 22 -15.28 2.33 -13.55
N SER A 23 -14.25 1.56 -13.18
CA SER A 23 -13.76 1.51 -11.80
C SER A 23 -12.77 2.64 -11.48
N TYR A 24 -12.21 3.32 -12.50
CA TYR A 24 -11.39 4.53 -12.26
C TYR A 24 -12.30 5.66 -11.79
N ARG A 25 -11.91 6.32 -10.71
CA ARG A 25 -12.60 7.49 -10.18
C ARG A 25 -11.61 8.44 -9.55
N THR A 26 -11.88 9.73 -9.69
CA THR A 26 -11.20 10.79 -8.93
C THR A 26 -11.97 10.99 -7.64
N LEU A 27 -11.26 11.06 -6.52
CA LEU A 27 -11.83 11.40 -5.23
C LEU A 27 -11.13 12.65 -4.74
N ASP A 28 -11.91 13.63 -4.30
CA ASP A 28 -11.37 14.79 -3.61
C ASP A 28 -10.88 14.34 -2.23
N ILE A 29 -9.70 14.82 -1.85
CA ILE A 29 -9.09 14.58 -0.55
C ILE A 29 -8.80 15.93 0.10
N ASP A 30 -9.01 16.01 1.40
CA ASP A 30 -8.79 17.22 2.18
C ASP A 30 -7.29 17.52 2.37
N ASP A 31 -6.98 18.76 2.75
CA ASP A 31 -5.61 19.23 2.91
C ASP A 31 -4.85 18.47 4.02
N ASP A 32 -5.53 18.08 5.10
CA ASP A 32 -4.93 17.31 6.20
C ASP A 32 -4.50 15.92 5.71
N THR A 33 -5.35 15.27 4.90
CA THR A 33 -5.03 14.00 4.24
C THR A 33 -3.84 14.16 3.28
N ILE A 34 -3.78 15.24 2.50
CA ILE A 34 -2.63 15.52 1.61
C ILE A 34 -1.34 15.67 2.42
N GLU A 35 -1.38 16.41 3.52
CA GLU A 35 -0.22 16.61 4.37
C GLU A 35 0.23 15.29 5.02
N LEU A 36 -0.71 14.48 5.51
CA LEU A 36 -0.45 13.18 6.09
C LEU A 36 0.28 12.26 5.09
N LEU A 37 -0.20 12.19 3.85
CA LEU A 37 0.42 11.38 2.80
C LEU A 37 1.83 11.88 2.43
N LYS A 38 2.03 13.20 2.32
CA LYS A 38 3.35 13.80 2.07
C LYS A 38 4.33 13.46 3.20
N ASN A 39 3.89 13.57 4.45
CA ASN A 39 4.72 13.24 5.60
C ASN A 39 5.04 11.74 5.65
N HIS A 40 4.08 10.87 5.34
CA HIS A 40 4.31 9.44 5.25
C HIS A 40 5.35 9.09 4.17
N LYS A 41 5.25 9.70 2.98
CA LYS A 41 6.25 9.53 1.91
C LYS A 41 7.65 9.94 2.36
N LYS A 42 7.80 11.07 3.07
CA LYS A 42 9.10 11.47 3.65
C LYS A 42 9.66 10.44 4.62
N GLN A 43 8.81 9.75 5.40
CA GLN A 43 9.28 8.70 6.31
C GLN A 43 9.71 7.44 5.55
N GLN A 44 9.05 7.11 4.44
CA GLN A 44 9.47 5.99 3.58
C GLN A 44 10.84 6.24 2.96
N GLU A 45 11.13 7.44 2.48
CA GLU A 45 12.47 7.78 1.97
C GLU A 45 13.56 7.62 3.04
N LYS A 46 13.24 7.99 4.30
CA LYS A 46 14.13 7.74 5.43
C LYS A 46 14.30 6.25 5.72
N GLY A 47 13.23 5.46 5.57
CA GLY A 47 13.25 4.00 5.74
C GLY A 47 14.04 3.30 4.65
N LYS A 48 13.95 3.78 3.40
CA LYS A 48 14.70 3.30 2.24
C LYS A 48 16.21 3.31 2.47
N MET A 49 16.72 4.44 2.98
CA MET A 49 18.13 4.57 3.36
C MET A 49 18.57 3.56 4.42
N LYS A 50 17.65 3.06 5.26
CA LYS A 50 17.96 2.08 6.32
C LYS A 50 17.83 0.62 5.86
N CYS A 51 16.88 0.31 4.97
CA CYS A 51 16.60 -1.07 4.53
C CYS A 51 17.50 -1.57 3.38
N SER A 52 18.21 -0.66 2.70
CA SER A 52 19.24 -0.89 1.68
C SER A 52 18.99 -2.08 0.72
N PRO A 53 19.50 -3.31 0.90
CA PRO A 53 19.32 -4.38 -0.10
C PRO A 53 17.88 -4.94 -0.16
N ASP A 54 17.13 -4.89 0.94
CA ASP A 54 15.82 -5.52 1.04
C ASP A 54 14.68 -4.57 0.64
N TYR A 55 15.00 -3.36 0.20
CA TYR A 55 14.00 -2.36 -0.17
C TYR A 55 13.48 -2.60 -1.60
N GLU A 56 12.18 -2.83 -1.74
CA GLU A 56 11.51 -3.06 -3.01
C GLU A 56 11.02 -1.73 -3.62
N GLU A 57 11.52 -1.33 -4.79
CA GLU A 57 11.10 -0.09 -5.46
C GLU A 57 9.74 -0.25 -6.18
N ASN A 58 8.65 -0.32 -5.43
CA ASN A 58 7.30 -0.53 -5.96
C ASN A 58 6.49 0.77 -6.17
N ASN A 59 7.05 1.94 -5.82
CA ASN A 59 6.38 3.25 -5.86
C ASN A 59 5.00 3.26 -5.16
N LEU A 60 4.89 2.53 -4.04
CA LEU A 60 3.67 2.42 -3.25
C LEU A 60 3.63 3.53 -2.20
N VAL A 61 2.47 4.19 -2.06
CA VAL A 61 2.27 5.19 -1.00
C VAL A 61 2.03 4.54 0.36
N CYS A 62 1.39 3.36 0.42
CA CYS A 62 1.21 2.60 1.66
C CYS A 62 1.88 1.23 1.50
N CYS A 63 3.02 1.04 2.17
CA CYS A 63 3.87 -0.13 1.99
C CYS A 63 4.36 -0.71 3.34
N THR A 64 4.94 -1.91 3.30
CA THR A 64 5.66 -2.47 4.45
C THR A 64 6.97 -1.71 4.69
N SER A 65 7.70 -2.06 5.75
CA SER A 65 9.02 -1.48 6.05
C SER A 65 10.05 -1.67 4.93
N THR A 66 9.89 -2.74 4.13
CA THR A 66 10.71 -3.06 2.96
C THR A 66 10.11 -2.54 1.66
N CYS A 67 9.08 -1.70 1.71
CA CYS A 67 8.35 -1.18 0.54
C CYS A 67 7.59 -2.26 -0.28
N GLY A 68 7.30 -3.39 0.34
CA GLY A 68 6.42 -4.42 -0.20
C GLY A 68 4.93 -4.08 -0.04
N VAL A 69 4.08 -4.83 -0.74
CA VAL A 69 2.62 -4.70 -0.65
C VAL A 69 2.11 -5.11 0.73
N ILE A 70 1.27 -4.27 1.33
CA ILE A 70 0.54 -4.63 2.55
C ILE A 70 -0.55 -5.65 2.21
N ARG A 71 -0.45 -6.86 2.78
CA ARG A 71 -1.51 -7.86 2.62
C ARG A 71 -2.78 -7.44 3.36
N PRO A 72 -3.98 -7.59 2.76
CA PRO A 72 -5.23 -7.23 3.42
C PRO A 72 -5.45 -7.92 4.78
N THR A 73 -5.01 -9.17 4.90
CA THR A 73 -5.05 -9.94 6.16
C THR A 73 -4.20 -9.29 7.25
N TYR A 74 -2.99 -8.86 6.90
CA TYR A 74 -2.10 -8.17 7.82
C TYR A 74 -2.67 -6.83 8.26
N LEU A 75 -3.22 -6.04 7.33
CA LEU A 75 -3.88 -4.77 7.66
C LEU A 75 -5.03 -4.96 8.65
N ARG A 76 -5.87 -5.99 8.42
CA ARG A 76 -6.96 -6.35 9.35
C ARG A 76 -6.43 -6.71 10.75
N THR A 77 -5.37 -7.50 10.83
CA THR A 77 -4.75 -7.87 12.12
C THR A 77 -4.23 -6.65 12.86
N VAL A 78 -3.52 -5.75 12.17
CA VAL A 78 -3.00 -4.51 12.78
C VAL A 78 -4.16 -3.62 13.22
N PHE A 79 -5.17 -3.44 12.39
CA PHE A 79 -6.35 -2.64 12.72
C PHE A 79 -7.08 -3.15 13.97
N ASN A 80 -7.35 -4.46 14.06
CA ASN A 80 -8.00 -5.05 15.23
C ASN A 80 -7.17 -4.87 16.51
N ARG A 81 -5.84 -5.06 16.43
CA ARG A 81 -4.93 -4.79 17.56
C ARG A 81 -4.96 -3.33 17.98
N THR A 82 -5.11 -2.40 17.04
CA THR A 82 -5.23 -0.98 17.35
C THR A 82 -6.55 -0.67 18.05
N ILE A 83 -7.66 -1.29 17.63
CA ILE A 83 -8.96 -1.18 18.32
C ILE A 83 -8.83 -1.65 19.77
N GLU A 84 -8.31 -2.86 19.99
CA GLU A 84 -8.12 -3.42 21.34
C GLU A 84 -7.30 -2.49 22.24
N LYS A 85 -6.26 -1.85 21.69
CA LYS A 85 -5.39 -0.90 22.43
C LYS A 85 -6.03 0.47 22.63
N SER A 86 -6.92 0.89 21.75
CA SER A 86 -7.52 2.23 21.77
C SER A 86 -8.49 2.41 22.93
N GLY A 87 -8.97 1.32 23.54
CA GLY A 87 -9.98 1.37 24.60
C GLY A 87 -11.37 1.82 24.11
N VAL A 88 -11.53 1.98 22.80
CA VAL A 88 -12.82 2.27 22.16
C VAL A 88 -13.66 0.99 22.20
N LYS A 89 -14.79 1.04 22.92
CA LYS A 89 -15.79 -0.03 23.00
C LYS A 89 -16.89 0.17 21.99
#